data_AF-A0A534SUX0-F1
#
_entry.id   AF-A0A534SUX0-F1
#
_cell.length_a   1.000
_cell.length_b   1.000
_cell.length_c   1.000
_cell.angle_alpha   90.00
_cell.angle_beta   90.00
_cell.angle_gamma   90.00
#
_symmetry.space_group_name_H-M   'P 1'
#
loop_
_entity.id
_entity.type
_entity.pdbx_description
1 polymer ?
#
loop_
_entity_poly.entity_id
_entity_poly.type
_entity_poly.pdbx_seq_one_letter_code
_entity_poly.pdbx_strand_id
1 'polypeptide(L)'
;MKDCENISESMGRWLDGELSPAESESIRAHVAQCAACREAQRKLEKLQLALEGALMAESKSIEFEPFWRAVQLRIAEKRTWYEDALDWSRGLFTASRAAWAIPALIALLLAVASLESYFPGWRGGAGRNAFAAVDSIDAHGRNVALLREYDSKTTVIWLYEDQEGENETAEEPPPPGPAF
;
A
#
# COMPACT_ATOMS: atom_id res chain seq x y z
N MET A 1 -2.07 46.29 20.02
CA MET A 1 -3.40 46.21 19.37
C MET A 1 -3.44 45.16 18.27
N LYS A 2 -2.52 45.18 17.27
CA LYS A 2 -2.50 44.16 16.20
C LYS A 2 -2.31 42.72 16.70
N ASP A 3 -1.57 42.53 17.79
CA ASP A 3 -1.39 41.17 18.35
C ASP A 3 -2.67 40.65 19.03
N CYS A 4 -3.49 41.51 19.63
CA CYS A 4 -4.68 41.07 20.37
C CYS A 4 -5.72 40.39 19.47
N GLU A 5 -5.89 40.88 18.25
CA GLU A 5 -6.85 40.35 17.27
C GLU A 5 -6.43 38.94 16.81
N ASN A 6 -5.17 38.78 16.39
CA ASN A 6 -4.59 37.48 16.03
C ASN A 6 -4.64 36.47 17.20
N ILE A 7 -4.34 36.94 18.42
CA ILE A 7 -4.41 36.11 19.63
C ILE A 7 -5.86 35.67 19.89
N SER A 8 -6.84 36.56 19.68
CA SER A 8 -8.25 36.24 19.91
C SER A 8 -8.77 35.17 18.95
N GLU A 9 -8.38 35.22 17.67
CA GLU A 9 -8.73 34.20 16.68
C GLU A 9 -8.08 32.85 17.00
N SER A 10 -6.84 32.88 17.51
CA SER A 10 -6.08 31.67 17.84
C SER A 10 -6.37 31.12 19.24
N MET A 11 -7.18 31.81 20.05
CA MET A 11 -7.43 31.49 21.46
C MET A 11 -8.14 30.15 21.63
N GLY A 12 -9.15 29.85 20.80
CA GLY A 12 -9.86 28.57 20.84
C GLY A 12 -8.93 27.40 20.54
N ARG A 13 -8.24 27.48 19.39
CA ARG A 13 -7.25 26.47 18.95
C ARG A 13 -6.14 26.24 19.98
N TRP A 14 -5.72 27.31 20.68
CA TRP A 14 -4.74 27.20 21.76
C TRP A 14 -5.30 26.42 22.97
N LEU A 15 -6.54 26.70 23.39
CA LEU A 15 -7.21 26.01 24.49
C LEU A 15 -7.50 24.54 24.16
N ASP A 16 -7.81 24.24 22.89
CA ASP A 16 -8.05 22.89 22.38
C ASP A 16 -6.74 22.10 22.15
N GLY A 17 -5.58 22.73 22.28
CA GLY A 17 -4.26 22.10 22.09
C GLY A 17 -3.87 21.85 20.63
N GLU A 18 -4.49 22.56 19.69
CA GLU A 18 -4.31 22.36 18.23
C GLU A 18 -3.14 23.15 17.62
N LEU A 19 -2.47 23.98 18.42
CA LEU A 19 -1.37 24.84 17.96
C LEU A 19 -0.01 24.17 18.15
N SER A 20 0.96 24.56 17.31
CA SER A 20 2.34 24.11 17.49
C SER A 20 2.91 24.61 18.83
N PRO A 21 3.97 23.97 19.38
CA PRO A 21 4.58 24.41 20.62
C PRO A 21 5.07 25.87 20.58
N ALA A 22 5.59 26.32 19.44
CA ALA A 22 6.08 27.69 19.26
C ALA A 22 4.94 28.72 19.29
N GLU A 23 3.84 28.44 18.58
CA GLU A 23 2.64 29.30 18.59
C GLU A 23 1.99 29.35 19.97
N SER A 24 1.91 28.19 20.63
CA SER A 24 1.36 28.09 21.99
C SER A 24 2.15 28.91 23.01
N GLU A 25 3.48 28.93 22.90
CA GLU A 25 4.33 29.76 23.77
C GLU A 25 4.14 31.25 23.49
N SER A 26 4.05 31.64 22.20
CA SER A 26 3.79 33.03 21.81
C SER A 26 2.46 33.52 22.39
N ILE A 27 1.40 32.71 22.30
CA ILE A 27 0.09 33.05 22.87
C ILE A 27 0.16 33.14 24.39
N ARG A 28 0.79 32.17 25.04
CA ARG A 28 0.99 32.17 26.50
C ARG A 28 1.70 33.42 26.97
N ALA A 29 2.78 33.83 26.29
CA ALA A 29 3.53 35.03 26.62
C ALA A 29 2.66 36.30 26.47
N HIS A 30 1.87 36.41 25.39
CA HIS A 30 0.96 37.53 25.20
C HIS A 30 -0.13 37.59 26.27
N VAL A 31 -0.79 36.46 26.53
CA VAL A 31 -1.82 36.34 27.56
C VAL A 31 -1.24 36.63 28.95
N ALA A 32 0.01 36.29 29.24
CA ALA A 32 0.66 36.65 30.50
C ALA A 32 0.86 38.16 30.68
N GLN A 33 0.84 38.96 29.61
CA GLN A 33 1.07 40.40 29.64
C GLN A 33 -0.21 41.23 29.39
N CYS A 34 -1.16 40.71 28.61
CA CYS A 34 -2.37 41.41 28.21
C CYS A 34 -3.59 41.09 29.09
N ALA A 35 -4.10 42.07 29.82
CA ALA A 35 -5.27 41.90 30.68
C ALA A 35 -6.56 41.58 29.91
N ALA A 36 -6.75 42.15 28.72
CA ALA A 36 -7.92 41.89 27.87
C ALA A 36 -7.94 40.43 27.39
N CYS A 37 -6.80 39.90 26.94
CA CYS A 37 -6.68 38.52 26.49
C CYS A 37 -6.81 37.52 27.65
N ARG A 38 -6.33 37.84 28.86
CA ARG A 38 -6.60 37.01 30.06
C ARG A 38 -8.09 36.93 30.37
N GLU A 39 -8.80 38.03 30.26
CA GLU A 39 -10.23 38.04 30.54
C GLU A 39 -11.00 37.26 29.46
N ALA A 40 -10.58 37.36 28.20
CA ALA A 40 -11.12 36.53 27.12
C ALA A 40 -10.88 35.03 27.37
N GLN A 41 -9.66 34.64 27.76
CA GLN A 41 -9.33 33.26 28.14
C GLN A 41 -10.26 32.76 29.26
N ARG A 42 -10.38 33.51 30.35
CA ARG A 42 -11.24 33.13 31.50
C ARG A 42 -12.71 32.97 31.12
N LYS A 43 -13.21 33.78 30.18
CA LYS A 43 -14.59 33.65 29.69
C LYS A 43 -14.80 32.35 28.93
N LEU A 44 -13.84 31.97 28.09
CA LEU A 44 -13.88 30.69 27.36
C LEU A 44 -13.76 29.50 28.31
N GLU A 45 -12.85 29.54 29.28
CA GLU A 45 -12.70 28.48 30.29
C GLU A 45 -13.99 28.31 31.12
N LYS A 46 -14.64 29.41 31.51
CA LYS A 46 -15.94 29.37 32.21
C LYS A 46 -17.03 28.76 31.34
N LEU A 47 -17.06 29.09 30.05
CA LEU A 47 -18.02 28.51 29.11
C LEU A 47 -17.79 27.01 28.95
N GLN A 48 -16.54 26.58 28.81
CA GLN A 48 -16.15 25.17 28.73
C GLN A 48 -16.61 24.40 29.97
N LEU A 49 -16.33 24.92 31.17
CA LEU A 49 -16.77 24.29 32.42
C LEU A 49 -18.30 24.21 32.54
N ALA A 50 -19.01 25.26 32.13
CA ALA A 50 -20.48 25.26 32.13
C ALA A 50 -21.05 24.24 31.13
N LEU A 51 -20.47 24.15 29.94
CA LEU A 51 -20.85 23.19 28.91
C LEU A 51 -20.57 21.76 29.37
N GLU A 52 -19.38 21.49 29.92
CA GLU A 52 -19.02 20.19 30.46
C GLU A 52 -19.98 19.75 31.56
N GLY A 53 -20.30 20.66 32.50
CA GLY A 53 -21.27 20.38 33.55
C GLY A 53 -22.66 20.03 33.01
N ALA A 54 -23.13 20.77 32.00
CA ALA A 54 -24.42 20.50 31.36
C ALA A 54 -24.41 19.16 30.60
N LEU A 55 -23.35 18.89 29.84
CA LEU A 55 -23.20 17.63 29.09
C LEU A 55 -23.07 16.42 30.01
N MET A 56 -22.34 16.52 31.12
CA MET A 56 -22.22 15.43 32.10
C MET A 56 -23.52 15.19 32.88
N ALA A 57 -24.31 16.24 33.12
CA ALA A 57 -25.64 16.08 33.72
C ALA A 57 -26.57 15.34 32.76
N GLU A 58 -26.55 15.71 31.47
CA GLU A 58 -27.38 15.09 30.45
C GLU A 58 -26.89 13.68 30.08
N SER A 59 -25.58 13.41 30.09
CA SER A 59 -25.05 12.09 29.73
C SER A 59 -25.54 10.98 30.66
N LYS A 60 -25.94 11.30 31.89
CA LYS A 60 -26.54 10.34 32.83
C LYS A 60 -27.92 9.85 32.39
N SER A 61 -28.62 10.60 31.53
CA SER A 61 -29.92 10.21 30.97
C SER A 61 -29.78 9.25 29.79
N ILE A 62 -28.56 9.13 29.21
CA ILE A 62 -28.28 8.33 28.03
C ILE A 62 -27.68 6.99 28.44
N GLU A 63 -28.38 5.91 28.12
CA GLU A 63 -27.88 4.54 28.24
C GLU A 63 -26.79 4.27 27.18
N PHE A 64 -25.53 4.53 27.52
CA PHE A 64 -24.38 4.37 26.61
C PHE A 64 -23.91 2.91 26.45
N GLU A 65 -24.21 2.06 27.43
CA GLU A 65 -23.74 0.67 27.50
C GLU A 65 -24.14 -0.20 26.27
N PRO A 66 -25.39 -0.20 25.79
CA PRO A 66 -25.77 -1.01 24.62
C PRO A 66 -25.05 -0.56 23.35
N PHE A 67 -24.88 0.76 23.16
CA PHE A 67 -24.15 1.33 22.03
C PHE A 67 -22.67 0.95 22.10
N TRP A 68 -22.03 1.16 23.25
CA TRP A 68 -20.61 0.86 23.43
C TRP A 68 -20.30 -0.63 23.23
N ARG A 69 -21.17 -1.50 23.74
CA ARG A 69 -21.06 -2.96 23.52
C ARG A 69 -21.10 -3.32 22.04
N ALA A 70 -21.99 -2.70 21.27
CA ALA A 70 -22.06 -2.93 19.82
C ALA A 70 -20.80 -2.45 19.09
N VAL A 71 -20.23 -1.30 19.50
CA VAL A 71 -18.95 -0.79 18.98
C VAL A 71 -17.81 -1.74 19.31
N GLN A 72 -17.71 -2.20 20.56
CA GLN A 72 -16.70 -3.17 20.99
C GLN A 72 -16.77 -4.47 20.19
N LEU A 73 -17.98 -5.01 19.99
CA LEU A 73 -18.17 -6.21 19.18
C LEU A 73 -17.69 -6.01 17.74
N ARG A 74 -17.96 -4.85 17.13
CA ARG A 74 -17.53 -4.56 15.77
C ARG A 74 -16.01 -4.29 15.64
N ILE A 75 -15.39 -3.71 16.67
CA ILE A 75 -13.92 -3.58 16.72
C ILE A 75 -13.28 -4.97 16.86
N ALA A 76 -13.84 -5.82 17.73
CA ALA A 76 -13.37 -7.20 17.91
C ALA A 76 -13.62 -8.07 16.66
N GLU A 77 -14.73 -7.88 15.95
CA GLU A 77 -15.03 -8.58 14.69
C GLU A 77 -14.06 -8.17 13.57
N LYS A 78 -13.55 -6.93 13.60
CA LYS A 78 -12.48 -6.49 12.69
C LYS A 78 -11.09 -7.00 13.09
N ARG A 79 -10.95 -7.72 14.20
CA ARG A 79 -9.70 -8.39 14.56
C ARG A 79 -9.43 -9.45 13.50
N THR A 80 -8.51 -9.11 12.59
CA THR A 80 -8.28 -9.88 11.38
C THR A 80 -7.83 -11.30 11.72
N TRP A 81 -8.25 -12.28 10.93
CA TRP A 81 -7.85 -13.70 11.02
C TRP A 81 -6.33 -13.90 11.16
N TYR A 82 -5.52 -12.92 10.74
CA TYR A 82 -4.07 -12.91 10.87
C TYR A 82 -3.58 -12.78 12.32
N GLU A 83 -4.29 -12.06 13.20
CA GLU A 83 -3.92 -11.96 14.62
C GLU A 83 -4.13 -13.29 15.35
N ASP A 84 -5.19 -14.02 15.01
CA ASP A 84 -5.43 -15.36 15.57
C ASP A 84 -4.46 -16.40 14.98
N ALA A 85 -4.07 -16.26 13.71
CA ALA A 85 -3.03 -17.08 13.10
C ALA A 85 -1.64 -16.83 13.75
N LEU A 86 -1.33 -15.58 14.08
CA LEU A 86 -0.09 -15.21 14.78
C LEU A 86 -0.05 -15.76 16.21
N ASP A 87 -1.15 -15.67 16.97
CA ASP A 87 -1.21 -16.24 18.32
C ASP A 87 -1.12 -17.77 18.32
N TRP A 88 -1.79 -18.44 17.36
CA TRP A 88 -1.63 -19.88 17.16
C TRP A 88 -0.19 -20.28 16.84
N SER A 89 0.50 -19.51 15.98
CA SER A 89 1.90 -19.76 15.65
C SER A 89 2.82 -19.59 16.86
N ARG A 90 2.62 -18.55 17.69
CA ARG A 90 3.42 -18.32 18.90
C ARG A 90 3.20 -19.40 19.96
N GLY A 91 1.99 -19.95 20.09
CA GLY A 91 1.72 -21.09 20.97
C GLY A 91 2.46 -22.37 20.56
N LEU A 92 2.63 -22.59 19.26
CA LEU A 92 3.41 -23.72 18.72
C LEU A 92 4.93 -23.56 18.91
N PHE A 93 5.44 -22.32 18.87
CA PHE A 93 6.86 -22.03 19.08
C PHE A 93 7.28 -21.89 20.55
N THR A 94 6.34 -21.66 21.49
CA THR A 94 6.64 -21.48 22.92
C THR A 94 6.40 -22.73 23.78
N ALA A 95 5.60 -23.69 23.31
CA ALA A 95 5.51 -25.00 23.96
C ALA A 95 6.85 -25.76 23.78
N SER A 96 7.37 -26.40 24.83
CA SER A 96 8.64 -27.17 24.87
C SER A 96 8.82 -28.24 23.78
N ARG A 97 7.83 -28.43 22.90
CA ARG A 97 7.89 -29.22 21.66
C ARG A 97 8.63 -28.52 20.52
N ALA A 98 8.88 -27.21 20.59
CA ALA A 98 9.68 -26.47 19.61
C ALA A 98 11.17 -26.90 19.55
N ALA A 99 11.67 -27.57 20.60
CA ALA A 99 13.01 -28.17 20.59
C ALA A 99 13.21 -29.19 19.46
N TRP A 100 12.13 -29.85 19.00
CA TRP A 100 12.16 -30.80 17.89
C TRP A 100 11.71 -30.18 16.57
N ALA A 101 11.16 -28.97 16.56
CA ALA A 101 10.71 -28.31 15.33
C ALA A 101 11.88 -28.00 14.39
N ILE A 102 13.00 -27.52 14.93
CA ILE A 102 14.21 -27.23 14.14
C ILE A 102 14.85 -28.53 13.61
N PRO A 103 15.11 -29.57 14.43
CA PRO A 103 15.58 -30.86 13.92
C PRO A 103 14.63 -31.52 12.91
N ALA A 104 13.32 -31.46 13.13
CA ALA A 104 12.33 -32.04 12.23
C ALA A 104 12.26 -31.30 10.89
N LEU A 105 12.34 -29.96 10.91
CA LEU A 105 12.41 -29.15 9.69
C LEU A 105 13.67 -29.45 8.90
N ILE A 106 14.82 -29.56 9.57
CA ILE A 106 16.10 -29.93 8.94
C ILE A 106 16.00 -31.34 8.35
N ALA A 107 15.48 -32.32 9.09
CA ALA A 107 15.29 -33.68 8.61
C ALA A 107 14.34 -33.75 7.40
N LEU A 108 13.25 -32.95 7.41
CA LEU A 108 12.32 -32.84 6.30
C LEU A 108 12.97 -32.23 5.06
N LEU A 109 13.72 -31.15 5.22
CA LEU A 109 14.45 -30.51 4.12
C LEU A 109 15.51 -31.45 3.52
N LEU A 110 16.25 -32.18 4.36
CA LEU A 110 17.19 -33.20 3.92
C LEU A 110 16.49 -34.37 3.22
N ALA A 111 15.33 -34.81 3.71
CA ALA A 111 14.55 -35.86 3.07
C ALA A 111 14.04 -35.42 1.69
N VAL A 112 13.54 -34.18 1.56
CA VAL A 112 13.10 -33.62 0.27
C VAL A 112 14.27 -33.48 -0.70
N ALA A 113 15.41 -32.93 -0.26
CA ALA A 113 16.61 -32.82 -1.08
C ALA A 113 17.17 -34.19 -1.49
N SER A 114 17.09 -35.18 -0.60
CA SER A 114 17.46 -36.56 -0.93
C SER A 114 16.48 -37.17 -1.93
N LEU A 115 15.18 -36.92 -1.78
CA LEU A 115 14.17 -37.43 -2.72
C LEU A 115 14.33 -36.82 -4.13
N GLU A 116 14.82 -35.58 -4.25
CA GLU A 116 15.24 -35.00 -5.52
C GLU A 116 16.41 -35.75 -6.16
N SER A 117 17.36 -36.23 -5.35
CA SER A 117 18.49 -37.03 -5.85
C SER A 117 18.09 -38.44 -6.30
N TYR A 118 17.05 -39.02 -5.69
CA TYR A 118 16.54 -40.36 -6.04
C TYR A 118 15.54 -40.35 -7.19
N PHE A 119 14.82 -39.24 -7.40
CA PHE A 119 13.86 -39.06 -8.50
C PHE A 119 14.15 -37.76 -9.27
N PRO A 120 15.14 -37.78 -10.19
CA PRO A 120 15.36 -36.66 -11.09
C PRO A 120 14.11 -36.46 -11.96
N GLY A 121 13.24 -35.53 -11.58
CA GLY A 121 11.98 -35.24 -12.27
C GLY A 121 10.71 -35.20 -11.40
N TRP A 122 10.77 -35.47 -10.09
CA TRP A 122 9.56 -35.42 -9.23
C TRP A 122 8.94 -34.02 -9.18
N ARG A 123 9.73 -32.93 -9.34
CA ARG A 123 9.19 -31.59 -9.60
C ARG A 123 8.60 -31.47 -11.02
N GLY A 124 7.65 -32.33 -11.38
CA GLY A 124 6.77 -32.21 -12.55
C GLY A 124 5.76 -31.06 -12.42
N GLY A 125 6.17 -29.93 -11.82
CA GLY A 125 5.35 -28.75 -11.56
C GLY A 125 6.12 -27.44 -11.50
N ALA A 126 7.45 -27.45 -11.67
CA ALA A 126 8.22 -26.23 -11.90
C ALA A 126 8.05 -25.83 -13.38
N GLY A 127 6.94 -25.16 -13.68
CA GLY A 127 6.71 -24.43 -14.92
C GLY A 127 6.72 -25.27 -16.19
N ARG A 128 5.57 -25.86 -16.56
CA ARG A 128 5.26 -25.98 -17.99
C ARG A 128 5.23 -24.55 -18.52
N ASN A 129 6.36 -24.12 -19.05
CA ASN A 129 6.47 -22.94 -19.86
C ASN A 129 5.53 -23.16 -21.04
N ALA A 130 4.34 -22.57 -21.01
CA ALA A 130 3.40 -22.53 -22.13
C ALA A 130 3.92 -21.63 -23.28
N PHE A 131 5.25 -21.46 -23.36
CA PHE A 131 5.89 -20.84 -24.50
C PHE A 131 5.82 -21.86 -25.64
N ALA A 132 5.12 -21.51 -26.72
CA ALA A 132 5.29 -22.19 -27.98
C ALA A 132 6.75 -21.99 -28.41
N ALA A 133 7.54 -23.06 -28.39
CA ALA A 133 8.88 -23.04 -28.98
C ALA A 133 8.70 -23.13 -30.49
N VAL A 134 8.98 -22.02 -31.19
CA VAL A 134 8.96 -21.98 -32.65
C VAL A 134 10.34 -22.41 -33.13
N ASP A 135 10.43 -23.62 -33.69
CA ASP A 135 11.68 -24.24 -34.13
C ASP A 135 12.12 -23.74 -35.52
N SER A 136 11.16 -23.38 -36.36
CA SER A 136 11.40 -22.73 -37.65
C SER A 136 10.17 -21.96 -38.14
N ILE A 137 10.40 -20.93 -38.95
CA ILE A 137 9.36 -20.16 -39.65
C ILE A 137 9.74 -20.19 -41.13
N ASP A 138 8.97 -20.94 -41.93
CA ASP A 138 9.06 -20.87 -43.39
C ASP A 138 7.97 -19.94 -43.89
N ALA A 139 8.37 -18.74 -44.29
CA ALA A 139 7.48 -17.74 -44.88
C ALA A 139 7.87 -17.59 -46.34
N HIS A 140 7.20 -18.34 -47.22
CA HIS A 140 7.39 -18.31 -48.67
C HIS A 140 7.19 -16.89 -49.25
N GLY A 141 8.22 -16.05 -49.18
CA GLY A 141 8.23 -14.67 -49.71
C GLY A 141 7.46 -13.63 -48.89
N ARG A 142 7.12 -13.92 -47.63
CA ARG A 142 6.39 -12.97 -46.74
C ARG A 142 7.24 -12.50 -45.57
N ASN A 143 7.02 -11.27 -45.15
CA ASN A 143 7.68 -10.73 -43.97
C ASN A 143 6.98 -11.22 -42.70
N VAL A 144 7.77 -11.56 -41.69
CA VAL A 144 7.29 -12.08 -40.41
C VAL A 144 7.81 -11.24 -39.26
N ALA A 145 6.93 -10.85 -38.35
CA ALA A 145 7.29 -10.27 -37.07
C ALA A 145 6.83 -11.19 -35.93
N LEU A 146 7.69 -11.37 -34.92
CA LEU A 146 7.42 -12.21 -33.76
C LEU A 146 7.48 -11.37 -32.48
N LEU A 147 6.40 -11.34 -31.72
CA LEU A 147 6.33 -10.69 -30.42
C LEU A 147 6.10 -11.75 -29.35
N ARG A 148 6.94 -11.74 -28.32
CA ARG A 148 6.82 -12.61 -27.15
C ARG A 148 6.54 -11.76 -25.92
N GLU A 149 5.37 -11.94 -25.33
CA GLU A 149 5.00 -11.29 -24.09
C GLU A 149 5.32 -12.22 -22.91
N TYR A 150 6.22 -11.79 -22.03
CA TYR A 150 6.76 -12.63 -20.96
C TYR A 150 5.75 -12.89 -19.82
N ASP A 151 4.82 -11.97 -19.61
CA ASP A 151 3.89 -12.01 -18.48
C ASP A 151 2.66 -12.89 -18.78
N SER A 152 2.06 -12.71 -19.97
CA SER A 152 0.93 -13.53 -20.43
C SER A 152 1.35 -14.88 -21.04
N LYS A 153 2.65 -15.07 -21.31
CA LYS A 153 3.23 -16.22 -22.04
C LYS A 153 2.66 -16.41 -23.45
N THR A 154 2.04 -15.37 -24.02
CA THR A 154 1.47 -15.43 -25.36
C THR A 154 2.55 -15.17 -26.41
N THR A 155 2.57 -16.00 -27.46
CA THR A 155 3.42 -15.78 -28.65
C THR A 155 2.52 -15.33 -29.80
N VAL A 156 2.78 -14.14 -30.33
CA VAL A 156 2.01 -13.56 -31.43
C VAL A 156 2.91 -13.52 -32.67
N ILE A 157 2.46 -14.13 -33.77
CA ILE A 157 3.19 -14.22 -35.04
C ILE A 157 2.40 -13.41 -36.08
N TRP A 158 3.01 -12.37 -36.64
CA TRP A 158 2.39 -11.52 -37.67
C TRP A 158 3.00 -11.85 -39.02
N LEU A 159 2.13 -12.06 -40.01
CA LEU A 159 2.48 -12.31 -41.41
C LEU A 159 1.95 -11.14 -42.24
N TYR A 160 2.82 -10.43 -42.94
CA TYR A 160 2.42 -9.34 -43.84
C TYR A 160 3.15 -9.45 -45.20
N GLU A 161 2.53 -8.86 -46.21
CA GLU A 161 2.97 -8.87 -47.60
C GLU A 161 3.10 -7.41 -48.02
N ASP A 162 4.29 -6.98 -48.44
CA ASP A 162 4.50 -5.61 -48.91
C ASP A 162 3.81 -5.47 -50.27
N GLN A 163 2.77 -4.64 -50.34
CA GLN A 163 2.23 -4.21 -51.63
C GLN A 163 3.16 -3.16 -52.23
N GLU A 164 4.25 -3.61 -52.85
CA GLU A 164 5.05 -2.76 -53.72
C GLU A 164 4.41 -2.72 -55.12
N GLY A 165 3.69 -1.62 -55.41
CA GLY A 165 3.28 -1.32 -56.78
C GLY A 165 2.10 -0.36 -56.88
N GLU A 166 2.30 0.92 -56.53
CA GLU A 166 1.70 2.11 -57.19
C GLU A 166 2.04 3.39 -56.40
N ASN A 167 3.26 3.90 -56.59
CA ASN A 167 3.58 5.34 -56.67
C ASN A 167 5.10 5.52 -56.78
N GLU A 168 5.67 5.08 -57.90
CA GLU A 168 6.97 5.57 -58.35
C GLU A 168 6.80 7.03 -58.79
N THR A 169 7.41 7.91 -58.00
CA THR A 169 7.52 9.34 -58.27
C THR A 169 8.71 9.56 -59.22
N ALA A 170 8.41 10.20 -60.36
CA ALA A 170 9.27 10.97 -61.25
C ALA A 170 10.80 10.79 -61.15
N GLU A 171 11.37 10.25 -62.24
CA GLU A 171 12.78 10.37 -62.64
C GLU A 171 13.30 11.82 -62.66
N GLU A 172 14.55 12.02 -62.23
CA GLU A 172 15.64 12.51 -63.11
C GLU A 172 17.03 12.25 -62.46
N PRO A 173 18.15 12.21 -63.22
CA PRO A 173 18.94 10.99 -63.41
C PRO A 173 20.46 11.18 -63.08
N PRO A 174 21.35 10.18 -63.34
CA PRO A 174 22.62 9.97 -62.61
C PRO A 174 23.86 10.43 -63.39
N PRO A 175 25.08 10.20 -62.86
CA PRO A 175 26.21 9.93 -63.73
C PRO A 175 26.83 8.53 -63.51
N PRO A 176 27.53 8.03 -64.54
CA PRO A 176 27.82 6.61 -64.73
C PRO A 176 29.26 6.25 -64.38
N GLY A 177 29.53 4.95 -64.21
CA GLY A 177 30.90 4.44 -64.16
C GLY A 177 30.93 2.92 -64.26
N PRO A 178 31.50 2.33 -65.32
CA PRO A 178 31.23 0.96 -65.73
C PRO A 178 32.14 -0.09 -65.08
N ALA A 179 31.55 -1.28 -64.97
CA ALA A 179 32.04 -2.61 -65.33
C ALA A 179 33.53 -2.93 -65.14
N PHE A 180 33.83 -3.94 -64.33
CA PHE A 180 33.86 -5.34 -64.78
C PHE A 180 33.46 -6.27 -63.64
#